data_AF-A0A6A4AQA8-F1
#
_entry.id   AF-A0A6A4AQA8-F1
#
_cell.length_a   1.000
_cell.length_b   1.000
_cell.length_c   1.000
_cell.angle_alpha   90.00
_cell.angle_beta   90.00
_cell.angle_gamma   90.00
#
_symmetry.space_group_name_H-M   'P 1'
#
loop_
_entity.id
_entity.type
_entity.pdbx_description
1 polymer ?
#
loop_
_entity_poly.entity_id
_entity_poly.type
_entity_poly.pdbx_seq_one_letter_code
_entity_poly.pdbx_strand_id
1 'polypeptide(L)'
;MATYVLKKPVASVTDGDIMTAVQARCRTLKNEFVPDVTSLFRQQLKMDLSIDDCDARIFRYYEDYNGIVEDNGLQGLIGNGNEPEAGYKSRLKARCRLVVDNLQPPVLKAQIIRLIDLERRDCKSDDVALFDLILEHAKVQQRFHRMSQDHAARGDSKSTKPDQKPQRSDTSRSGRSPRPAPSAASTSTPPADFTAHTDPAASPPSAI
;
A
#
# COMPACT_ATOMS: atom_id res chain seq x y z
N MET A 1 -28.84 -23.86 31.76
CA MET A 1 -28.25 -22.80 30.90
C MET A 1 -28.79 -21.41 31.25
N ALA A 2 -30.05 -21.06 30.93
CA ALA A 2 -30.61 -19.73 31.18
C ALA A 2 -30.36 -19.18 32.61
N THR A 3 -30.52 -20.02 33.64
CA THR A 3 -30.27 -19.66 35.05
C THR A 3 -28.86 -19.13 35.32
N TYR A 4 -27.84 -19.67 34.65
CA TYR A 4 -26.45 -19.29 34.86
C TYR A 4 -26.08 -18.01 34.09
N VAL A 5 -26.71 -17.78 32.93
CA VAL A 5 -26.46 -16.61 32.08
C VAL A 5 -27.22 -15.38 32.60
N LEU A 6 -28.47 -15.55 33.03
CA LEU A 6 -29.38 -14.47 33.45
C LEU A 6 -29.46 -14.29 34.98
N LYS A 7 -28.80 -15.18 35.75
CA LYS A 7 -28.82 -15.20 37.23
C LYS A 7 -30.24 -15.20 37.84
N LYS A 8 -31.22 -15.74 37.11
CA LYS A 8 -32.65 -15.84 37.48
C LYS A 8 -33.20 -17.24 37.18
N PRO A 9 -34.11 -17.79 37.99
CA PRO A 9 -34.76 -19.08 37.69
C PRO A 9 -35.57 -18.99 36.38
N VAL A 10 -35.63 -20.11 35.64
CA VAL A 10 -36.21 -20.14 34.28
C VAL A 10 -37.66 -19.62 34.23
N ALA A 11 -38.46 -19.91 35.27
CA ALA A 11 -39.85 -19.45 35.37
C ALA A 11 -40.01 -17.92 35.58
N SER A 12 -38.93 -17.19 35.89
CA SER A 12 -38.93 -15.72 36.06
C SER A 12 -38.07 -15.01 35.03
N VAL A 13 -37.70 -15.67 33.93
CA VAL A 13 -36.99 -15.05 32.80
C VAL A 13 -38.01 -14.37 31.90
N THR A 14 -37.84 -13.05 31.72
CA THR A 14 -38.63 -12.27 30.76
C THR A 14 -37.89 -12.10 29.44
N ASP A 15 -38.61 -11.78 28.37
CA ASP A 15 -38.00 -11.44 27.07
C ASP A 15 -37.05 -10.22 27.17
N GLY A 16 -37.37 -9.26 28.05
CA GLY A 16 -36.50 -8.13 28.37
C GLY A 16 -35.17 -8.55 29.02
N ASP A 17 -35.15 -9.60 29.84
CA ASP A 17 -33.90 -10.15 30.40
C ASP A 17 -33.03 -10.77 29.30
N ILE A 18 -33.67 -11.49 28.35
CA ILE A 18 -32.99 -12.11 27.20
C ILE A 18 -32.39 -11.03 26.31
N MET A 19 -33.18 -10.03 25.91
CA MET A 19 -32.69 -8.92 25.09
C MET A 19 -31.59 -8.10 25.78
N THR A 20 -31.68 -7.90 27.10
CA THR A 20 -30.62 -7.24 27.88
C THR A 20 -29.32 -8.06 27.84
N ALA A 21 -29.39 -9.37 28.01
CA ALA A 21 -28.21 -10.25 27.96
C ALA A 21 -27.63 -10.39 26.54
N VAL A 22 -28.46 -10.38 25.50
CA VAL A 22 -28.01 -10.32 24.10
C VAL A 22 -27.30 -8.99 23.84
N GLN A 23 -27.88 -7.85 24.22
CA GLN A 23 -27.21 -6.54 24.07
C GLN A 23 -25.92 -6.46 24.88
N ALA A 24 -25.90 -6.98 26.11
CA ALA A 24 -24.70 -7.05 26.94
C ALA A 24 -23.60 -7.86 26.25
N ARG A 25 -23.89 -9.09 25.80
CA ARG A 25 -22.92 -9.91 25.03
C ARG A 25 -22.47 -9.23 23.74
N CYS A 26 -23.37 -8.60 22.99
CA CYS A 26 -23.02 -7.90 21.75
C CYS A 26 -22.14 -6.66 22.03
N ARG A 27 -22.30 -5.97 23.16
CA ARG A 27 -21.40 -4.90 23.61
C ARG A 27 -20.06 -5.46 24.08
N THR A 28 -20.07 -6.50 24.91
CA THR A 28 -18.85 -7.15 25.41
C THR A 28 -18.01 -7.72 24.27
N LEU A 29 -18.60 -8.45 23.32
CA LEU A 29 -17.86 -8.98 22.15
C LEU A 29 -17.32 -7.88 21.23
N LYS A 30 -17.98 -6.72 21.14
CA LYS A 30 -17.47 -5.55 20.40
C LYS A 30 -16.40 -4.75 21.17
N ASN A 31 -16.33 -4.89 22.49
CA ASN A 31 -15.46 -4.08 23.36
C ASN A 31 -14.27 -4.86 23.96
N GLU A 32 -14.35 -6.19 24.11
CA GLU A 32 -13.26 -7.04 24.62
C GLU A 32 -12.18 -7.25 23.55
N PHE A 33 -12.56 -7.34 22.29
CA PHE A 33 -11.61 -7.40 21.18
C PHE A 33 -11.29 -5.98 20.70
N VAL A 34 -10.48 -5.24 21.47
CA VAL A 34 -9.76 -4.08 20.92
C VAL A 34 -8.75 -4.64 19.92
N PRO A 35 -8.93 -4.46 18.60
CA PRO A 35 -7.97 -4.97 17.63
C PRO A 35 -6.65 -4.21 17.82
N ASP A 36 -5.50 -4.78 17.42
CA ASP A 36 -4.35 -3.91 17.13
C ASP A 36 -4.76 -3.03 15.94
N VAL A 37 -5.23 -1.82 16.24
CA VAL A 37 -5.69 -0.83 15.28
C VAL A 37 -4.61 -0.56 14.24
N THR A 38 -3.32 -0.58 14.63
CA THR A 38 -2.22 -0.41 13.68
C THR A 38 -2.12 -1.61 12.73
N SER A 39 -2.31 -2.84 13.20
CA SER A 39 -2.36 -4.04 12.34
C SER A 39 -3.58 -4.05 11.42
N LEU A 40 -4.76 -3.76 11.97
CA LEU A 40 -6.03 -3.71 11.23
C LEU A 40 -5.96 -2.73 10.05
N PHE A 41 -5.48 -1.51 10.28
CA PHE A 41 -5.28 -0.53 9.22
C PHE A 41 -4.19 -0.96 8.23
N ARG A 42 -3.07 -1.54 8.66
CA ARG A 42 -2.02 -2.07 7.75
C ARG A 42 -2.53 -3.21 6.84
N GLN A 43 -3.55 -3.95 7.26
CA GLN A 43 -4.14 -5.03 6.48
C GLN A 43 -5.20 -4.55 5.49
N GLN A 44 -6.08 -3.64 5.94
CA GLN A 44 -7.28 -3.23 5.19
C GLN A 44 -7.10 -1.90 4.43
N LEU A 45 -6.48 -0.89 5.03
CA LEU A 45 -6.32 0.42 4.39
C LEU A 45 -5.16 0.42 3.39
N LYS A 46 -5.48 0.51 2.11
CA LYS A 46 -4.52 0.55 1.00
C LYS A 46 -4.94 1.62 0.01
N MET A 47 -4.02 2.42 -0.49
CA MET A 47 -4.33 3.39 -1.53
C MET A 47 -4.38 2.68 -2.89
N ASP A 48 -5.50 2.78 -3.59
CA ASP A 48 -5.64 2.20 -4.93
C ASP A 48 -4.83 3.01 -5.95
N LEU A 49 -3.64 2.49 -6.29
CA LEU A 49 -2.73 3.09 -7.27
C LEU A 49 -3.18 2.90 -8.72
N SER A 50 -4.26 2.14 -9.00
CA SER A 50 -4.84 2.04 -10.34
C SER A 50 -5.69 3.25 -10.71
N ILE A 51 -6.07 4.08 -9.74
CA ILE A 51 -6.77 5.35 -9.96
C ILE A 51 -5.75 6.39 -10.43
N ASP A 52 -5.81 6.75 -11.71
CA ASP A 52 -4.95 7.78 -12.33
C ASP A 52 -5.22 9.19 -11.81
N ASP A 53 -6.49 9.50 -11.51
CA ASP A 53 -6.89 10.80 -10.99
C ASP A 53 -6.49 10.94 -9.51
N CYS A 54 -5.66 11.94 -9.23
CA CYS A 54 -5.09 12.11 -7.89
C CYS A 54 -6.14 12.52 -6.86
N ASP A 55 -7.10 13.37 -7.24
CA ASP A 55 -8.18 13.79 -6.35
C ASP A 55 -9.03 12.58 -5.95
N ALA A 56 -9.58 11.85 -6.93
CA ALA A 56 -10.39 10.65 -6.69
C ALA A 56 -9.66 9.58 -5.88
N ARG A 57 -8.35 9.39 -6.12
CA ARG A 57 -7.52 8.42 -5.37
C ARG A 57 -7.38 8.80 -3.89
N ILE A 58 -7.12 10.07 -3.58
CA ILE A 58 -7.03 10.53 -2.19
C ILE A 58 -8.41 10.53 -1.52
N PHE A 59 -9.47 10.97 -2.22
CA PHE A 59 -10.84 10.89 -1.68
C PHE A 59 -11.24 9.44 -1.33
N ARG A 60 -11.03 8.48 -2.24
CA ARG A 60 -11.30 7.05 -1.99
C ARG A 60 -10.53 6.54 -0.77
N TYR A 61 -9.24 6.86 -0.65
CA TYR A 61 -8.42 6.47 0.51
C TYR A 61 -8.97 6.97 1.85
N TYR A 62 -9.54 8.18 1.87
CA TYR A 62 -10.18 8.74 3.07
C TYR A 62 -11.59 8.19 3.31
N GLU A 63 -12.36 7.86 2.27
CA GLU A 63 -13.61 7.11 2.40
C GLU A 63 -13.36 5.72 2.98
N ASP A 64 -12.37 4.99 2.46
CA ASP A 64 -11.99 3.66 2.93
C ASP A 64 -11.49 3.70 4.39
N TYR A 65 -10.72 4.74 4.76
CA TYR A 65 -10.37 4.99 6.17
C TYR A 65 -11.61 5.10 7.06
N ASN A 66 -12.58 5.93 6.67
CA ASN A 66 -13.80 6.15 7.46
C ASN A 66 -14.67 4.89 7.53
N GLY A 67 -14.83 4.15 6.42
CA GLY A 67 -15.53 2.86 6.40
C GLY A 67 -14.90 1.85 7.37
N ILE A 68 -13.56 1.73 7.38
CA ILE A 68 -12.84 0.88 8.34
C ILE A 68 -13.09 1.32 9.79
N VAL A 69 -13.13 2.63 10.08
CA VAL A 69 -13.49 3.13 11.42
C VAL A 69 -14.93 2.77 11.79
N GLU A 70 -15.86 2.87 10.84
CA GLU A 70 -17.28 2.65 11.08
C GLU A 70 -17.63 1.18 11.28
N ASP A 71 -17.18 0.31 10.37
CA ASP A 71 -17.42 -1.15 10.40
C ASP A 71 -16.87 -1.80 11.68
N ASN A 72 -15.75 -1.29 12.20
CA ASN A 72 -15.09 -1.80 13.40
C ASN A 72 -15.48 -1.05 14.69
N GLY A 73 -16.38 -0.07 14.64
CA GLY A 73 -16.85 0.66 15.83
C GLY A 73 -15.79 1.54 16.50
N LEU A 74 -14.78 2.00 15.74
CA LEU A 74 -13.60 2.69 16.26
C LEU A 74 -13.80 4.23 16.38
N GLN A 75 -15.03 4.75 16.19
CA GLN A 75 -15.31 6.19 16.22
C GLN A 75 -14.87 6.84 17.54
N GLY A 76 -15.08 6.16 18.67
CA GLY A 76 -14.67 6.63 20.00
C GLY A 76 -13.15 6.65 20.26
N LEU A 77 -12.34 6.11 19.33
CA LEU A 77 -10.88 6.02 19.46
C LEU A 77 -10.12 6.83 18.39
N ILE A 78 -10.61 6.82 17.14
CA ILE A 78 -9.98 7.44 15.96
C ILE A 78 -11.00 8.09 15.01
N GLY A 79 -12.24 8.27 15.46
CA GLY A 79 -13.25 9.02 14.73
C GLY A 79 -12.96 10.52 14.70
N ASN A 80 -13.57 11.16 13.71
CA ASN A 80 -13.65 12.60 13.47
C ASN A 80 -14.79 13.27 14.28
N GLY A 81 -14.99 12.83 15.53
CA GLY A 81 -16.00 13.38 16.45
C GLY A 81 -15.73 14.84 16.86
N ASN A 82 -16.70 15.49 17.48
CA ASN A 82 -16.67 16.95 17.68
C ASN A 82 -15.61 17.43 18.71
N GLU A 83 -15.06 18.63 18.48
CA GLU A 83 -14.02 19.25 19.31
C GLU A 83 -14.25 19.32 20.84
N PRO A 84 -15.46 19.62 21.38
CA PRO A 84 -15.67 19.71 22.83
C PRO A 84 -15.63 18.35 23.55
N GLU A 85 -15.53 17.22 22.84
CA GLU A 85 -15.48 15.90 23.43
C GLU A 85 -14.08 15.59 24.01
N ALA A 86 -14.03 15.23 25.30
CA ALA A 86 -12.79 14.92 26.00
C ALA A 86 -11.90 13.94 25.20
N GLY A 87 -10.63 14.28 25.04
CA GLY A 87 -9.68 13.48 24.26
C GLY A 87 -9.70 13.71 22.74
N TYR A 88 -10.49 14.64 22.19
CA TYR A 88 -10.55 14.96 20.75
C TYR A 88 -9.17 15.10 20.10
N LYS A 89 -8.29 15.95 20.64
CA LYS A 89 -6.91 16.11 20.12
C LYS A 89 -6.06 14.83 20.16
N SER A 90 -6.38 13.87 21.03
CA SER A 90 -5.71 12.56 21.08
C SER A 90 -6.25 11.63 19.99
N ARG A 91 -7.58 11.55 19.83
CA ARG A 91 -8.23 10.79 18.74
C ARG A 91 -7.77 11.30 17.38
N LEU A 92 -7.75 12.62 17.19
CA LEU A 92 -7.32 13.26 15.95
C LEU A 92 -5.84 13.00 15.64
N LYS A 93 -4.96 12.97 16.66
CA LYS A 93 -3.56 12.55 16.50
C LYS A 93 -3.42 11.09 16.09
N ALA A 94 -4.16 10.19 16.71
CA ALA A 94 -4.17 8.77 16.36
C ALA A 94 -4.70 8.56 14.92
N ARG A 95 -5.75 9.31 14.54
CA ARG A 95 -6.31 9.34 13.19
C ARG A 95 -5.29 9.81 12.15
N CYS A 96 -4.72 11.01 12.31
CA CYS A 96 -3.67 11.55 11.44
C CYS A 96 -2.48 10.58 11.29
N ARG A 97 -2.04 9.96 12.40
CA ARG A 97 -0.97 8.97 12.37
C ARG A 97 -1.33 7.75 11.52
N LEU A 98 -2.51 7.16 11.69
CA LEU A 98 -2.94 5.98 10.92
C LEU A 98 -3.12 6.30 9.43
N VAL A 99 -3.61 7.49 9.09
CA VAL A 99 -3.67 7.99 7.71
C VAL A 99 -2.28 8.01 7.09
N VAL A 100 -1.28 8.61 7.76
CA VAL A 100 0.10 8.71 7.25
C VAL A 100 0.82 7.35 7.23
N ASP A 101 0.61 6.51 8.25
CA ASP A 101 1.31 5.23 8.37
C ASP A 101 0.95 4.22 7.26
N ASN A 102 -0.20 4.38 6.61
CA ASN A 102 -0.65 3.48 5.53
C ASN A 102 -0.61 4.14 4.13
N LEU A 103 -0.05 5.35 4.01
CA LEU A 103 0.11 6.02 2.72
C LEU A 103 0.98 5.20 1.75
N GLN A 104 0.53 5.16 0.50
CA GLN A 104 1.26 4.62 -0.64
C GLN A 104 1.21 5.67 -1.77
N PRO A 105 2.20 5.72 -2.68
CA PRO A 105 3.45 4.95 -2.67
C PRO A 105 4.40 5.35 -1.52
N PRO A 106 5.40 4.52 -1.16
CA PRO A 106 6.31 4.80 -0.04
C PRO A 106 7.06 6.14 -0.13
N VAL A 107 7.30 6.64 -1.35
CA VAL A 107 7.93 7.95 -1.60
C VAL A 107 7.01 9.09 -1.15
N LEU A 108 5.70 8.99 -1.40
CA LEU A 108 4.72 9.98 -0.89
C LEU A 108 4.72 9.98 0.64
N LYS A 109 4.62 8.79 1.23
CA LYS A 109 4.66 8.60 2.69
C LYS A 109 5.90 9.24 3.31
N ALA A 110 7.09 8.96 2.78
CA ALA A 110 8.35 9.51 3.29
C ALA A 110 8.40 11.04 3.20
N GLN A 111 7.92 11.62 2.10
CA GLN A 111 7.84 13.07 1.91
C GLN A 111 6.88 13.72 2.91
N ILE A 112 5.68 13.13 3.09
CA ILE A 112 4.67 13.63 4.02
C ILE A 112 5.16 13.56 5.48
N ILE A 113 5.78 12.45 5.89
CA ILE A 113 6.40 12.31 7.23
C ILE A 113 7.44 13.42 7.47
N ARG A 114 8.36 13.62 6.52
CA ARG A 114 9.39 14.68 6.61
C ARG A 114 8.76 16.06 6.80
N LEU A 115 7.77 16.42 5.98
CA LEU A 115 7.09 17.71 6.06
C LEU A 115 6.40 17.88 7.41
N ILE A 116 5.70 16.86 7.89
CA ILE A 116 4.99 16.86 9.17
C ILE A 116 5.95 17.02 10.37
N ASP A 117 7.17 16.49 10.30
CA ASP A 117 8.17 16.61 11.38
C ASP A 117 8.91 17.95 11.39
N LEU A 118 9.23 18.49 10.20
CA LEU A 118 10.10 19.66 10.04
C LEU A 118 9.35 20.98 9.82
N GLU A 119 8.21 20.97 9.12
CA GLU A 119 7.59 22.16 8.54
C GLU A 119 6.11 22.33 8.93
N ARG A 120 5.30 21.26 8.86
CA ARG A 120 3.83 21.26 9.02
C ARG A 120 3.37 20.39 10.19
N ARG A 121 3.79 20.78 11.40
CA ARG A 121 3.47 20.04 12.65
C ARG A 121 2.00 20.10 13.05
N ASP A 122 1.25 21.07 12.53
CA ASP A 122 -0.20 21.21 12.61
C ASP A 122 -0.93 19.94 12.13
N CYS A 123 -0.49 19.39 10.99
CA CYS A 123 -1.03 18.18 10.37
C CYS A 123 -0.89 16.90 11.23
N LYS A 124 -0.17 16.94 12.36
CA LYS A 124 -0.18 15.84 13.35
C LYS A 124 -1.49 15.75 14.12
N SER A 125 -2.28 16.82 14.16
CA SER A 125 -3.52 16.92 14.95
C SER A 125 -4.59 17.74 14.23
N ASP A 126 -4.57 17.70 12.90
CA ASP A 126 -5.54 18.31 12.01
C ASP A 126 -5.68 17.41 10.76
N ASP A 127 -6.85 16.79 10.64
CA ASP A 127 -7.21 15.87 9.55
C ASP A 127 -7.32 16.63 8.21
N VAL A 128 -7.90 17.83 8.24
CA VAL A 128 -8.17 18.63 7.05
C VAL A 128 -6.87 19.20 6.48
N ALA A 129 -6.02 19.78 7.35
CA ALA A 129 -4.71 20.25 6.92
C ALA A 129 -3.81 19.10 6.40
N LEU A 130 -3.94 17.90 6.98
CA LEU A 130 -3.23 16.71 6.52
C LEU A 130 -3.75 16.23 5.15
N PHE A 131 -5.06 16.26 4.91
CA PHE A 131 -5.68 15.94 3.63
C PHE A 131 -5.15 16.85 2.52
N ASP A 132 -5.17 18.17 2.74
CA ASP A 132 -4.68 19.15 1.77
C ASP A 132 -3.19 18.94 1.46
N LEU A 133 -2.36 18.68 2.47
CA LEU A 133 -0.93 18.41 2.33
C LEU A 133 -0.68 17.13 1.50
N ILE A 134 -1.42 16.05 1.76
CA ILE A 134 -1.31 14.80 1.00
C ILE A 134 -1.72 15.02 -0.46
N LEU A 135 -2.83 15.74 -0.68
CA LEU A 135 -3.36 16.00 -2.02
C LEU A 135 -2.40 16.87 -2.86
N GLU A 136 -1.81 17.91 -2.28
CA GLU A 136 -0.81 18.75 -2.93
C GLU A 136 0.40 17.91 -3.39
N HIS A 137 1.00 17.17 -2.47
CA HIS A 137 2.21 16.40 -2.77
C HIS A 137 1.96 15.20 -3.67
N ALA A 138 0.78 14.57 -3.61
CA ALA A 138 0.37 13.53 -4.57
C ALA A 138 0.30 14.09 -6.00
N LYS A 139 -0.29 15.28 -6.19
CA LYS A 139 -0.35 15.97 -7.49
C LYS A 139 1.04 16.34 -8.01
N VAL A 140 1.91 16.85 -7.14
CA VAL A 140 3.31 17.16 -7.49
C VAL A 140 4.04 15.89 -7.93
N GLN A 141 3.92 14.79 -7.19
CA GLN A 141 4.55 13.51 -7.54
C GLN A 141 4.04 12.95 -8.87
N GLN A 142 2.72 12.99 -9.13
CA GLN A 142 2.13 12.53 -10.38
C GLN A 142 2.66 13.33 -11.59
N ARG A 143 2.80 14.66 -11.44
CA ARG A 143 3.38 15.53 -12.48
C ARG A 143 4.82 15.16 -12.79
N PHE A 144 5.67 14.97 -11.78
CA PHE A 144 7.05 14.54 -11.99
C PHE A 144 7.14 13.16 -12.65
N HIS A 145 6.33 12.20 -12.19
CA HIS A 145 6.31 10.86 -12.77
C HIS A 145 5.93 10.87 -14.26
N ARG A 146 4.88 11.61 -14.63
CA ARG A 146 4.44 11.77 -16.02
C ARG A 146 5.51 12.41 -16.90
N MET A 147 6.11 13.53 -16.44
CA MET A 147 7.21 14.17 -17.17
C MET A 147 8.40 13.22 -17.37
N SER A 148 8.77 12.44 -16.36
CA SER A 148 9.85 11.45 -16.48
C SER A 148 9.55 10.36 -17.52
N GLN A 149 8.31 9.86 -17.58
CA GLN A 149 7.90 8.89 -18.60
C GLN A 149 7.97 9.49 -20.03
N ASP A 150 7.47 10.71 -20.22
CA ASP A 150 7.48 11.41 -21.51
C ASP A 150 8.92 11.62 -22.04
N HIS A 151 9.87 11.89 -21.14
CA HIS A 151 11.29 11.99 -21.49
C HIS A 151 11.93 10.63 -21.83
N ALA A 152 11.57 9.57 -21.11
CA ALA A 152 12.06 8.22 -21.39
C ALA A 152 11.58 7.70 -22.76
N ALA A 153 10.28 7.81 -23.05
CA ALA A 153 9.69 7.36 -24.32
C ALA A 153 10.27 8.08 -25.55
N ARG A 154 10.72 9.32 -25.40
CA ARG A 154 11.40 10.08 -26.46
C ARG A 154 12.86 9.65 -26.69
N GLY A 155 13.50 8.97 -25.73
CA GLY A 155 14.87 8.46 -25.84
C GLY A 155 15.00 7.32 -26.86
N ASP A 156 14.09 6.34 -26.79
CA ASP A 156 14.11 5.16 -27.68
C ASP A 156 13.67 5.44 -29.13
N SER A 157 13.12 6.63 -29.40
CA SER A 157 12.65 7.02 -30.74
C SER A 157 13.78 7.38 -31.73
N LYS A 158 15.07 7.17 -31.40
CA LYS A 158 16.21 7.67 -32.19
C LYS A 158 17.23 6.60 -32.61
N SER A 159 16.78 5.38 -32.86
CA SER A 159 17.65 4.25 -33.28
C SER A 159 17.09 3.40 -34.43
N THR A 160 16.23 3.97 -35.28
CA THR A 160 15.89 3.41 -36.61
C THR A 160 16.08 4.44 -37.72
N LYS A 161 17.31 4.60 -38.20
CA LYS A 161 17.54 5.06 -39.58
C LYS A 161 17.37 3.85 -40.51
N PRO A 162 16.36 3.81 -41.39
CA PRO A 162 16.45 2.95 -42.56
C PRO A 162 17.51 3.56 -43.49
N ASP A 163 18.62 2.83 -43.69
CA ASP A 163 19.62 3.24 -44.66
C ASP A 163 19.03 3.08 -46.06
N GLN A 164 18.89 4.19 -46.80
CA GLN A 164 18.28 4.16 -48.12
C GLN A 164 18.90 5.20 -49.07
N LYS A 165 19.22 4.69 -50.27
CA LYS A 165 19.74 5.34 -51.49
C LYS A 165 21.26 5.62 -51.56
N PRO A 166 21.86 5.68 -52.79
CA PRO A 166 21.20 5.61 -54.11
C PRO A 166 21.72 4.55 -55.10
N GLN A 167 20.82 4.15 -56.01
CA GLN A 167 21.10 3.36 -57.22
C GLN A 167 21.74 4.22 -58.33
N ARG A 168 22.86 3.76 -58.91
CA ARG A 168 23.29 4.04 -60.30
C ARG A 168 23.96 2.78 -60.89
N SER A 169 23.85 2.61 -62.21
CA SER A 169 24.37 1.48 -63.02
C SER A 169 25.89 1.61 -63.28
N ASP A 170 26.67 0.57 -63.60
CA ASP A 170 26.56 -0.24 -64.81
C ASP A 170 27.42 -1.53 -64.84
N THR A 171 26.88 -2.58 -65.49
CA THR A 171 27.53 -3.54 -66.41
C THR A 171 28.93 -4.17 -66.11
N SER A 172 28.98 -5.47 -65.72
CA SER A 172 29.35 -6.58 -66.65
C SER A 172 29.61 -7.99 -66.02
N ARG A 173 28.76 -8.96 -66.40
CA ARG A 173 29.06 -10.32 -66.96
C ARG A 173 29.79 -11.45 -66.15
N SER A 174 29.10 -12.60 -66.07
CA SER A 174 29.56 -13.99 -65.78
C SER A 174 30.04 -14.37 -64.37
N GLY A 175 29.61 -15.48 -63.75
CA GLY A 175 28.55 -16.44 -64.13
C GLY A 175 28.48 -17.72 -63.27
N ARG A 176 27.41 -18.50 -63.49
CA ARG A 176 27.14 -19.89 -63.03
C ARG A 176 26.70 -20.15 -61.57
N SER A 177 25.65 -20.97 -61.45
CA SER A 177 25.03 -21.57 -60.25
C SER A 177 25.16 -23.12 -60.36
N PRO A 178 24.63 -24.03 -59.50
CA PRO A 178 23.82 -23.85 -58.26
C PRO A 178 24.07 -24.86 -57.09
N ARG A 179 23.24 -24.72 -56.03
CA ARG A 179 22.66 -25.80 -55.15
C ARG A 179 23.50 -26.36 -53.95
N PRO A 180 22.89 -27.14 -53.00
CA PRO A 180 23.04 -26.86 -51.56
C PRO A 180 23.28 -28.12 -50.67
N ALA A 181 23.04 -28.00 -49.35
CA ALA A 181 22.52 -29.01 -48.39
C ALA A 181 23.32 -29.08 -47.05
N PRO A 182 22.72 -29.56 -45.93
CA PRO A 182 23.17 -29.24 -44.57
C PRO A 182 23.69 -30.44 -43.74
N SER A 183 24.48 -30.14 -42.69
CA SER A 183 24.70 -30.93 -41.46
C SER A 183 25.73 -30.19 -40.58
N ALA A 184 25.87 -30.39 -39.27
CA ALA A 184 25.14 -31.24 -38.30
C ALA A 184 25.17 -30.57 -36.90
N ALA A 185 24.58 -31.23 -35.91
CA ALA A 185 24.58 -30.79 -34.52
C ALA A 185 25.97 -30.80 -33.87
N SER A 186 26.19 -29.88 -32.92
CA SER A 186 27.23 -29.98 -31.89
C SER A 186 26.61 -29.74 -30.52
N THR A 187 26.31 -30.85 -29.83
CA THR A 187 26.10 -30.88 -28.38
C THR A 187 27.44 -30.70 -27.66
N SER A 188 27.54 -29.77 -26.72
CA SER A 188 28.52 -29.86 -25.62
C SER A 188 28.07 -29.05 -24.41
N THR A 189 27.99 -29.72 -23.27
CA THR A 189 27.70 -29.23 -21.92
C THR A 189 28.78 -28.26 -21.39
N PRO A 190 28.47 -27.47 -20.34
CA PRO A 190 29.45 -26.63 -19.66
C PRO A 190 30.33 -27.44 -18.69
N PRO A 191 31.53 -26.95 -18.33
CA PRO A 191 32.25 -27.40 -17.16
C PRO A 191 31.78 -26.64 -15.91
N ALA A 192 31.50 -27.39 -14.84
CA ALA A 192 31.54 -26.92 -13.45
C ALA A 192 32.61 -27.76 -12.71
N ASP A 193 33.04 -27.25 -11.54
CA ASP A 193 34.09 -27.73 -10.59
C ASP A 193 35.28 -26.75 -10.51
N PHE A 194 35.90 -26.42 -9.36
CA PHE A 194 35.80 -26.74 -7.92
C PHE A 194 36.25 -25.46 -7.15
N THR A 195 36.09 -25.19 -5.85
CA THR A 195 35.53 -25.85 -4.64
C THR A 195 35.16 -24.70 -3.68
N ALA A 196 33.98 -24.63 -3.06
CA ALA A 196 33.64 -25.24 -1.77
C ALA A 196 34.68 -25.04 -0.63
N HIS A 197 34.37 -24.17 0.33
CA HIS A 197 34.61 -24.49 1.74
C HIS A 197 33.50 -23.90 2.63
N THR A 198 33.30 -24.49 3.80
CA THR A 198 32.01 -24.63 4.49
C THR A 198 32.10 -24.11 5.92
N ASP A 199 31.17 -23.23 6.33
CA ASP A 199 30.51 -23.04 7.67
C ASP A 199 31.26 -23.30 9.01
N PRO A 200 30.66 -23.06 10.23
CA PRO A 200 29.42 -22.35 10.58
C PRO A 200 29.53 -21.32 11.74
N ALA A 201 28.42 -20.57 11.94
CA ALA A 201 27.79 -20.06 13.18
C ALA A 201 28.54 -19.87 14.53
N ALA A 202 28.29 -18.71 15.18
CA ALA A 202 28.14 -18.62 16.65
C ALA A 202 27.38 -17.36 17.14
N SER A 203 26.55 -17.53 18.18
CA SER A 203 25.91 -16.51 19.04
C SER A 203 25.22 -17.24 20.22
N PRO A 204 24.94 -16.63 21.40
CA PRO A 204 25.57 -15.51 22.12
C PRO A 204 26.19 -16.05 23.46
N PRO A 205 26.31 -15.27 24.58
CA PRO A 205 25.18 -15.14 25.52
C PRO A 205 25.09 -13.81 26.34
N SER A 206 24.07 -13.72 27.18
CA SER A 206 23.76 -12.61 28.10
C SER A 206 24.42 -12.72 29.48
N ALA A 207 24.73 -11.58 30.12
CA ALA A 207 25.00 -11.37 31.56
C ALA A 207 25.13 -9.84 31.80
N ILE A 208 24.75 -9.20 32.92
CA ILE A 208 23.96 -9.56 34.12
C ILE A 208 23.16 -8.29 34.49
#